data_AF-A0AAW9HX66-F1
#
_entry.id   AF-A0AAW9HX66-F1
#
_cell.length_a   1.000
_cell.length_b   1.000
_cell.length_c   1.000
_cell.angle_alpha   90.00
_cell.angle_beta   90.00
_cell.angle_gamma   90.00
#
_symmetry.space_group_name_H-M   'P 1'
#
loop_
_entity.id
_entity.type
_entity.pdbx_description
1 polymer ?
#
loop_
_entity_poly.entity_id
_entity_poly.type
_entity_poly.pdbx_seq_one_letter_code
_entity_poly.pdbx_strand_id
1 'polypeptide(L)' 'MNINEILRSEFNLRDEQIDNVIKLIDEGNTIPFIARYRKEMTGE' A
#
# COMPACT_ATOMS: atom_id res chain seq x y z
N MET A 1 17.72 -8.25 -1.59
CA MET A 1 17.20 -6.88 -1.75
C MET A 1 15.82 -6.85 -1.12
N ASN A 2 15.63 -6.04 -0.07
CA ASN A 2 14.32 -5.94 0.58
C ASN A 2 13.51 -4.83 -0.10
N ILE A 3 12.49 -5.22 -0.87
CA ILE A 3 11.69 -4.26 -1.64
C ILE A 3 10.93 -3.28 -0.73
N ASN A 4 10.52 -3.74 0.47
CA ASN A 4 9.78 -2.92 1.43
C ASN A 4 10.64 -1.77 1.98
N GLU A 5 11.93 -2.02 2.22
CA GLU A 5 12.88 -0.97 2.64
C GLU A 5 13.04 0.13 1.59
N ILE A 6 13.07 -0.26 0.31
CA ILE A 6 13.15 0.68 -0.81
C ILE A 6 11.85 1.49 -0.90
N LEU A 7 10.70 0.83 -0.88
CA LEU A 7 9.39 1.49 -0.94
C LEU A 7 9.19 2.47 0.24
N ARG A 8 9.63 2.10 1.43
CA ARG A 8 9.61 2.96 2.62
C ARG A 8 10.45 4.21 2.42
N SER A 9 11.68 4.06 1.93
CA SER A 9 12.60 5.18 1.72
C SER A 9 12.14 6.12 0.62
N GLU A 10 11.68 5.58 -0.51
CA GLU A 10 11.30 6.37 -1.70
C GLU A 10 9.98 7.12 -1.49
N PHE A 11 9.01 6.49 -0.81
CA PHE A 11 7.65 7.04 -0.68
C PHE A 11 7.31 7.56 0.72
N ASN A 12 8.26 7.51 1.66
CA ASN A 12 8.07 7.88 3.06
C ASN A 12 6.81 7.23 3.68
N LEU A 13 6.59 5.95 3.37
CA LEU A 13 5.44 5.18 3.83
C LEU A 13 5.77 4.39 5.09
N ARG A 14 4.76 4.16 5.93
CA ARG A 14 4.85 3.21 7.05
C ARG A 14 4.77 1.77 6.53
N ASP A 15 5.38 0.83 7.25
CA ASP A 15 5.35 -0.59 6.87
C ASP A 15 3.91 -1.10 6.73
N GLU A 16 3.01 -0.72 7.65
CA GLU A 16 1.58 -1.04 7.57
C GLU A 16 0.91 -0.56 6.27
N GLN A 17 1.33 0.58 5.74
CA GLN A 17 0.77 1.12 4.50
C GLN A 17 1.23 0.30 3.28
N ILE A 18 2.47 -0.19 3.31
CA ILE A 18 3.04 -1.06 2.28
C ILE A 18 2.34 -2.43 2.34
N ASP A 19 2.28 -3.04 3.52
CA ASP A 19 1.69 -4.36 3.74
C ASP A 19 0.21 -4.40 3.35
N ASN A 20 -0.56 -3.37 3.69
CA ASN A 20 -1.97 -3.28 3.28
C ASN A 20 -2.14 -3.20 1.76
N VAL A 21 -1.26 -2.48 1.05
CA VAL A 21 -1.32 -2.39 -0.41
C VAL A 21 -0.94 -3.72 -1.05
N ILE A 22 0.13 -4.37 -0.57
CA ILE A 22 0.55 -5.69 -1.04
C ILE A 22 -0.59 -6.70 -0.87
N LYS A 23 -1.21 -6.74 0.32
CA LYS A 23 -2.36 -7.61 0.58
C LYS A 23 -3.50 -7.40 -0.40
N LEU A 24 -3.88 -6.15 -0.68
CA LEU A 24 -4.95 -5.85 -1.62
C LEU A 24 -4.59 -6.29 -3.05
N ILE A 25 -3.33 -6.18 -3.45
CA ILE A 25 -2.85 -6.67 -4.75
C ILE A 25 -2.93 -8.20 -4.79
N ASP A 26 -2.50 -8.89 -3.74
CA ASP A 26 -2.53 -10.35 -3.65
C ASP A 26 -3.97 -10.92 -3.68
N GLU A 27 -4.92 -10.17 -3.14
CA GLU A 27 -6.37 -10.45 -3.23
C GLU A 27 -6.93 -10.24 -4.65
N GLY A 28 -6.11 -9.78 -5.60
CA GLY A 28 -6.50 -9.56 -6.99
C GLY A 28 -7.21 -8.23 -7.24
N ASN A 29 -7.13 -7.28 -6.31
CA ASN A 29 -7.74 -5.97 -6.51
C ASN A 29 -6.97 -5.13 -7.53
N THR A 30 -7.69 -4.27 -8.25
CA THR A 30 -7.10 -3.39 -9.26
C THR A 30 -6.51 -2.13 -8.63
N ILE A 31 -5.48 -1.55 -9.27
CA ILE A 31 -4.84 -0.31 -8.79
C ILE A 31 -5.86 0.83 -8.61
N PRO A 32 -6.83 1.08 -9.52
CA PRO A 32 -7.86 2.10 -9.30
C PRO A 32 -8.73 1.84 -8.07
N PHE A 33 -9.04 0.57 -7.77
CA PHE A 33 -9.80 0.20 -6.57
C PHE A 33 -8.98 0.46 -5.30
N ILE A 34 -7.72 0.02 -5.27
CA ILE A 34 -6.81 0.19 -4.12
C ILE A 34 -6.58 1.67 -3.80
N ALA A 35 -6.39 2.50 -4.84
CA ALA A 35 -6.22 3.94 -4.68
C ALA A 35 -7.46 4.62 -4.06
N ARG A 36 -8.66 4.14 -4.40
CA ARG A 36 -9.92 4.64 -3.83
C ARG A 36 -10.10 4.19 -2.38
N TYR A 37 -9.81 2.92 -2.08
CA TYR A 37 -10.04 2.33 -0.76
C TYR A 37 -9.07 2.85 0.32
N ARG A 38 -7.88 3.31 -0.09
CA ARG A 38 -6.91 3.93 0.84
C ARG A 38 -7.52 5.09 1.64
N LYS A 39 -8.36 5.94 1.04
CA LYS A 39 -9.00 7.06 1.75
C LYS A 39 -10.00 6.61 2.80
N GLU A 40 -10.79 5.57 2.51
CA GLU A 40 -11.84 5.07 3.40
C GLU A 40 -11.26 4.34 4.63
N MET A 41 -10.07 3.72 4.49
CA MET A 41 -9.40 3.04 5.60
C MET A 41 -8.46 3.93 6.44
N THR A 42 -7.83 4.96 5.85
CA THR A 42 -6.89 5.84 6.58
C THR A 42 -7.52 7.12 7.11
N GLY A 43 -8.77 7.42 6.77
CA GLY A 43 -9.56 8.48 7.41
C GLY A 43 -9.01 9.90 7.24
N GLU A 44 -8.40 10.21 6.09
CA GLU A 44 -8.12 11.60 5.68
C GLU A 44 -9.23 12.17 4.81
#